data_AF-A0A183JV94-F1
#
_entry.id   AF-A0A183JV94-F1
#
_cell.length_a   1.000
_cell.length_b   1.000
_cell.length_c   1.000
_cell.angle_alpha   90.00
_cell.angle_beta   90.00
_cell.angle_gamma   90.00
#
_symmetry.space_group_name_H-M   'P 1'
#
loop_
_entity.id
_entity.type
_entity.pdbx_description
1 polymer ?
#
loop_
_entity_poly.entity_id
_entity_poly.type
_entity_poly.pdbx_seq_one_letter_code
_entity_poly.pdbx_strand_id
1 'polypeptide(L)'
;MRKACGDQAHLKTILATGELSSYDNVYKASMVCMLAGADFIKTSTGKETVNATLPISLVMARAIQDFNEVYGIKVKLEIGIAKMFMDFASLNSVCSQWMIFFRLD
;
A
#
# COMPACT_ATOMS: atom_id res chain seq x y z
N MET A 1 11.12 7.59 12.70
CA MET A 1 10.97 8.06 11.31
C MET A 1 9.90 9.13 11.19
N ARG A 2 8.60 8.87 11.46
CA ARG A 2 7.54 9.92 11.34
C ARG A 2 7.86 11.23 12.07
N LYS A 3 8.39 11.16 13.31
CA LYS A 3 8.83 12.34 14.08
C LYS A 3 9.91 13.18 13.38
N ALA A 4 10.73 12.57 12.52
CA ALA A 4 11.79 13.26 11.79
C ALA A 4 11.29 13.94 10.49
N CYS A 5 10.16 13.49 9.94
CA CYS A 5 9.57 14.07 8.73
C CYS A 5 8.87 15.42 9.00
N GLY A 6 8.51 15.70 10.26
CA GLY A 6 7.70 16.88 10.61
C GLY A 6 6.32 16.86 9.94
N ASP A 7 5.65 18.01 9.91
CA ASP A 7 4.28 18.12 9.39
C ASP A 7 4.21 18.40 7.88
N GLN A 8 5.35 18.69 7.24
CA GLN A 8 5.43 19.11 5.84
C GLN A 8 5.77 17.98 4.86
N ALA A 9 6.25 16.83 5.35
CA ALA A 9 6.68 15.72 4.50
C ALA A 9 5.79 14.49 4.66
N HIS A 10 5.44 13.88 3.52
CA HIS A 10 4.70 12.62 3.49
C HIS A 10 5.65 11.43 3.66
N LEU A 11 5.30 10.51 4.56
CA LEU A 11 6.07 9.30 4.80
C LEU A 11 5.60 8.18 3.88
N LYS A 12 6.45 7.83 2.91
CA LYS A 12 6.29 6.63 2.06
C LYS A 12 7.04 5.46 2.69
N THR A 13 6.32 4.36 2.95
CA THR A 13 6.88 3.14 3.51
C THR A 13 6.85 2.03 2.47
N ILE A 14 8.00 1.41 2.20
CA ILE A 14 8.13 0.30 1.25
C ILE A 14 8.25 -0.99 2.05
N LEU A 15 7.36 -1.95 1.81
CA LEU A 15 7.25 -3.18 2.62
C LEU A 15 8.16 -4.32 2.13
N ALA A 16 8.71 -4.23 0.92
CA ALA A 16 9.46 -5.31 0.28
C ALA A 16 8.67 -6.64 0.35
N THR A 17 7.42 -6.59 -0.12
CA THR A 17 6.46 -7.70 0.02
C THR A 17 6.92 -9.00 -0.64
N GLY A 18 7.93 -8.95 -1.52
CA GLY A 18 8.56 -10.14 -2.10
C GLY A 18 9.33 -11.00 -1.08
N GLU A 19 9.80 -10.39 0.00
CA GLU A 19 10.50 -11.04 1.11
C GLU A 19 9.54 -11.47 2.24
N LEU A 20 8.27 -11.04 2.17
CA LEU A 20 7.25 -11.43 3.13
C LEU A 20 6.69 -12.80 2.76
N SER A 21 6.95 -13.77 3.63
CA SER A 21 6.64 -15.19 3.41
C SER A 21 5.15 -15.55 3.36
N SER A 22 4.24 -14.67 3.79
CA SER A 22 2.80 -14.94 3.79
C SER A 22 1.96 -13.68 3.60
N TYR A 23 0.73 -13.85 3.08
CA TYR A 23 -0.24 -12.77 2.94
C TYR A 23 -0.64 -12.15 4.29
N ASP A 24 -0.73 -12.95 5.35
CA ASP A 24 -1.00 -12.46 6.70
C ASP A 24 0.09 -11.49 7.18
N ASN A 25 1.36 -11.79 6.86
CA ASN A 25 2.48 -10.91 7.19
C ASN A 25 2.40 -9.61 6.38
N VAL A 26 1.99 -9.66 5.11
CA VAL A 26 1.75 -8.46 4.30
C VAL A 26 0.65 -7.58 4.92
N TYR A 27 -0.46 -8.18 5.35
CA TYR A 27 -1.54 -7.46 6.01
C TYR A 27 -1.06 -6.79 7.31
N LYS A 28 -0.42 -7.57 8.19
CA LYS A 28 0.10 -7.08 9.48
C LYS A 28 1.13 -5.98 9.29
N ALA A 29 2.07 -6.16 8.37
CA ALA A 29 3.07 -5.16 8.04
C ALA A 29 2.41 -3.86 7.55
N SER A 30 1.42 -3.97 6.66
CA SER A 30 0.67 -2.81 6.16
C SER A 30 -0.01 -2.05 7.30
N MET A 31 -0.70 -2.77 8.20
CA MET A 31 -1.36 -2.20 9.36
C MET A 31 -0.37 -1.50 10.31
N VAL A 32 0.76 -2.15 10.61
CA VAL A 32 1.79 -1.57 11.49
C VAL A 32 2.40 -0.31 10.87
N CYS A 33 2.65 -0.29 9.56
CA CYS A 33 3.15 0.91 8.87
C CYS A 33 2.15 2.07 8.94
N MET A 34 0.86 1.79 8.75
CA MET A 34 -0.19 2.81 8.87
C MET A 34 -0.34 3.34 10.29
N LEU A 35 -0.30 2.47 11.30
CA LEU A 35 -0.29 2.84 12.71
C LEU A 35 0.94 3.66 13.11
N ALA A 36 2.09 3.40 12.48
CA ALA A 36 3.31 4.18 12.66
C ALA A 36 3.26 5.57 11.97
N GLY A 37 2.18 5.87 11.24
CA GLY A 37 1.97 7.13 10.54
C GLY A 37 2.55 7.14 9.12
N ALA A 38 2.47 6.03 8.39
CA ALA A 38 2.75 6.06 6.95
C ALA A 38 1.57 6.69 6.19
N ASP A 39 1.86 7.69 5.35
CA ASP A 39 0.85 8.30 4.47
C ASP A 39 0.71 7.52 3.16
N PHE A 40 1.79 6.84 2.76
CA PHE A 40 1.84 5.97 1.59
C PHE A 40 2.45 4.61 1.96
N ILE A 41 1.83 3.54 1.49
CA ILE A 41 2.41 2.19 1.53
C ILE A 41 2.70 1.71 0.11
N LYS A 42 3.89 1.13 -0.08
CA LYS A 42 4.39 0.64 -1.35
C LYS A 42 4.83 -0.81 -1.23
N THR A 43 4.54 -1.58 -2.27
CA THR A 43 4.81 -3.03 -2.34
C THR A 43 6.30 -3.37 -2.33
N SER A 44 7.06 -2.92 -3.33
CA SER A 44 8.49 -3.23 -3.48
C SER A 44 9.32 -2.03 -3.94
N THR A 45 10.64 -2.18 -3.86
CA THR A 45 11.62 -1.19 -4.36
C THR A 45 11.84 -1.29 -5.88
N GLY A 46 11.27 -2.30 -6.55
CA GLY A 46 11.53 -2.62 -7.96
C GLY A 46 12.91 -3.25 -8.23
N LYS A 47 13.68 -3.56 -7.18
CA LYS A 47 15.01 -4.20 -7.26
C LYS A 47 15.01 -5.66 -6.82
N GLU A 48 13.85 -6.17 -6.41
CA GLU A 48 13.65 -7.54 -5.91
C GLU A 48 13.25 -8.49 -7.06
N THR A 49 13.58 -9.77 -6.90
CA THR A 49 13.23 -10.82 -7.88
C THR A 49 11.72 -11.08 -7.92
N VAL A 50 11.05 -10.95 -6.77
CA VAL A 50 9.59 -11.05 -6.63
C VAL A 50 9.03 -9.66 -6.37
N ASN A 51 8.26 -9.15 -7.32
CA ASN A 51 7.69 -7.81 -7.27
C ASN A 51 6.20 -7.83 -6.91
N ALA A 52 5.55 -6.66 -7.00
CA ALA A 52 4.12 -6.51 -6.77
C ALA A 52 3.29 -7.54 -7.56
N THR A 53 2.55 -8.38 -6.85
CA THR A 53 1.56 -9.28 -7.45
C THR A 53 0.15 -8.78 -7.10
N LEU A 54 -0.83 -9.17 -7.91
CA LEU A 54 -2.24 -8.88 -7.66
C LEU A 54 -2.72 -9.32 -6.27
N PRO A 55 -2.48 -10.56 -5.79
CA PRO A 55 -2.93 -10.98 -4.47
C PRO A 55 -2.32 -10.16 -3.32
N ILE A 56 -1.02 -9.83 -3.40
CA ILE A 56 -0.37 -8.98 -2.39
C ILE A 56 -1.05 -7.61 -2.33
N SER A 57 -1.32 -7.02 -3.49
CA SER A 57 -1.88 -5.68 -3.55
C SER A 57 -3.34 -5.63 -3.11
N LEU A 58 -4.11 -6.70 -3.36
CA LEU A 58 -5.46 -6.85 -2.81
C LEU A 58 -5.44 -6.93 -1.29
N VAL A 59 -4.50 -7.66 -0.71
CA VAL A 59 -4.31 -7.75 0.75
C VAL A 59 -3.96 -6.38 1.34
N MET A 60 -3.05 -5.64 0.69
CA MET A 60 -2.71 -4.27 1.13
C MET A 60 -3.88 -3.30 1.01
N ALA A 61 -4.65 -3.36 -0.08
CA ALA A 61 -5.85 -2.55 -0.25
C ALA A 61 -6.91 -2.87 0.80
N ARG A 62 -7.08 -4.16 1.14
CA ARG A 62 -7.98 -4.57 2.23
C ARG A 62 -7.52 -4.02 3.58
N ALA A 63 -6.22 -4.06 3.87
CA ALA A 63 -5.67 -3.47 5.09
C ALA A 63 -5.96 -1.97 5.18
N ILE A 64 -5.79 -1.23 4.07
CA ILE A 64 -6.11 0.21 4.02
C ILE A 64 -7.60 0.46 4.27
N GLN A 65 -8.48 -0.35 3.67
CA GLN A 65 -9.92 -0.26 3.89
C GLN A 65 -10.25 -0.44 5.38
N ASP A 66 -9.78 -1.53 5.99
CA ASP A 66 -10.01 -1.83 7.41
C ASP A 66 -9.44 -0.71 8.30
N PHE A 67 -8.25 -0.19 7.97
CA PHE A 67 -7.63 0.91 8.71
C PHE A 67 -8.46 2.20 8.62
N ASN A 68 -8.99 2.53 7.45
CA ASN A 68 -9.84 3.69 7.29
C ASN A 68 -11.20 3.52 8.00
N GLU A 69 -11.77 2.31 8.00
CA GLU A 69 -13.01 2.02 8.73
C GLU A 69 -12.84 2.18 10.25
N VAL A 70 -11.68 1.79 10.79
CA VAL A 70 -11.39 1.86 12.24
C VAL A 70 -10.91 3.25 12.68
N TYR A 71 -9.99 3.87 11.93
CA TYR A 71 -9.31 5.10 12.34
C TYR A 71 -9.75 6.35 11.58
N GLY A 72 -10.50 6.22 10.49
CA GLY A 72 -10.93 7.34 9.65
C GLY A 72 -9.79 8.04 8.89
N ILE A 73 -8.60 7.42 8.81
CA ILE A 73 -7.41 7.97 8.18
C ILE A 73 -7.24 7.39 6.77
N LYS A 74 -7.11 8.27 5.79
CA LYS A 74 -6.89 7.89 4.39
C LYS A 74 -5.41 7.69 4.11
N VAL A 75 -5.02 6.44 3.82
CA VAL A 75 -3.68 6.06 3.37
C VAL A 75 -3.72 5.69 1.89
N LYS A 76 -2.65 5.99 1.15
CA LYS A 76 -2.57 5.71 -0.29
C LYS A 76 -1.69 4.49 -0.57
N LEU A 77 -2.15 3.65 -1.51
CA LEU A 77 -1.41 2.49 -2.00
C LEU A 77 -0.65 2.85 -3.28
N GLU A 78 0.64 2.51 -3.34
CA GLU A 78 1.45 2.63 -4.55
C GLU A 78 1.95 1.26 -5.02
N ILE A 79 1.65 0.95 -6.29
CA ILE A 79 1.99 -0.32 -6.93
C ILE A 79 2.88 -0.08 -8.15
N GLY A 80 3.94 -0.87 -8.28
CA GLY A 80 5.03 -0.61 -9.24
C GLY A 80 4.83 -1.13 -10.66
N ILE A 81 3.63 -1.56 -11.09
CA ILE A 81 3.45 -2.21 -12.39
C ILE A 81 2.13 -1.79 -13.04
N ALA A 82 2.21 -1.20 -14.25
CA ALA A 82 1.05 -0.73 -15.03
C ALA A 82 0.04 -1.84 -15.39
N LYS A 83 0.50 -3.11 -15.44
CA LYS A 83 -0.35 -4.26 -15.80
C LYS A 83 -1.44 -4.55 -14.76
N MET A 84 -1.18 -4.23 -13.49
CA MET A 84 -2.12 -4.50 -12.40
C MET A 84 -3.26 -3.47 -12.32
N PHE A 85 -3.09 -2.31 -12.96
CA PHE A 85 -4.10 -1.26 -13.03
C PHE A 85 -5.36 -1.71 -13.77
N MET A 86 -5.20 -2.47 -14.87
CA MET A 86 -6.33 -3.04 -15.62
C MET A 86 -7.10 -4.08 -14.80
N ASP A 87 -6.38 -4.94 -14.06
CA ASP A 87 -7.00 -5.97 -13.22
C ASP A 87 -7.73 -5.35 -12.01
N PHE A 88 -7.16 -4.31 -11.39
CA PHE A 88 -7.80 -3.58 -10.30
C PHE A 88 -9.07 -2.85 -10.78
N ALA A 89 -8.99 -2.14 -11.92
CA ALA A 89 -10.14 -1.42 -12.48
C ALA A 89 -11.35 -2.33 -12.79
N SER A 90 -11.12 -3.61 -13.08
CA SER A 90 -12.20 -4.60 -13.27
C SER A 90 -12.92 -4.99 -11.96
N LEU A 91 -12.25 -4.85 -10.81
CA LEU A 91 -12.81 -5.03 -9.47
C LEU A 91 -13.52 -3.74 -9.01
N ASN A 92 -14.58 -3.38 -9.73
CA ASN A 92 -15.37 -2.14 -9.56
C ASN A 92 -15.78 -1.80 -8.10
N SER A 93 -15.86 -2.78 -7.19
CA SER A 93 -16.33 -2.55 -5.82
C SER A 93 -15.26 -2.06 -4.83
N VAL A 94 -13.96 -2.31 -5.10
CA VAL A 94 -12.85 -1.93 -4.19
C VAL A 94 -12.11 -0.71 -4.74
N CYS A 95 -12.18 -0.50 -6.05
CA CYS A 95 -11.32 0.40 -6.81
C CYS A 95 -11.70 1.89 -6.75
N SER A 96 -13.00 2.20 -6.71
CA SER A 96 -13.53 3.52 -7.09
C SER A 96 -13.29 4.64 -6.06
N GLN A 97 -12.98 4.31 -4.81
CA GLN A 97 -12.79 5.32 -3.75
C GLN A 97 -11.34 5.55 -3.30
N TRP A 98 -10.41 4.65 -3.64
CA TRP A 98 -9.08 4.64 -3.02
C TRP A 98 -7.90 4.68 -4.01
N MET A 99 -8.15 4.57 -5.32
CA MET A 99 -7.14 4.79 -6.37
C MET A 99 -6.88 6.28 -6.64
N ILE A 100 -6.56 7.08 -5.63
CA ILE A 100 -6.18 8.48 -5.85
C ILE A 100 -4.67 8.62 -5.68
N PHE A 101 -4.03 8.85 -6.83
CA PHE A 101 -2.66 9.34 -7.04
C PHE A 101 -1.57 8.29 -7.30
N PHE A 102 -1.62 7.70 -8.51
CA PHE A 102 -0.43 7.25 -9.21
C PHE A 102 0.38 8.49 -9.59
N ARG A 103 1.50 8.74 -8.92
CA ARG A 103 2.48 9.70 -9.43
C ARG A 103 3.84 9.04 -9.50
N LEU A 104 4.30 8.88 -10.75
CA LEU A 104 5.66 8.57 -11.13
C LEU A 104 6.51 9.81 -10.84
N ASP A 105 6.83 10.03 -9.56
CA ASP A 105 7.94 10.91 -9.17
C ASP A 105 9.05 10.03 -8.55
#